data_AF-A0A257YM48-F1
#
_entry.id   AF-A0A257YM48-F1
#
_cell.length_a   1.000
_cell.length_b   1.000
_cell.length_c   1.000
_cell.angle_alpha   90.00
_cell.angle_beta   90.00
_cell.angle_gamma   90.00
#
_symmetry.space_group_name_H-M   'P 1'
#
loop_
_entity.id
_entity.type
_entity.pdbx_description
1 polymer ?
#
loop_
_entity_poly.entity_id
_entity_poly.type
_entity_poly.pdbx_seq_one_letter_code
_entity_poly.pdbx_strand_id
1 'polypeptide(L)'
;MSAPMVPIDLARVAEVLDMLGEEVEALGRQLCTDPALVATFMNELQAIDRIAQHQHALASLLRADCMTSAVNSLGLEELAQRLRAHC
;
A
#
# COMPACT_ATOMS: atom_id res chain seq x y z
N MET A 1 25.03 20.36 18.28
CA MET A 1 23.69 20.23 18.87
C MET A 1 22.91 19.27 17.98
N SER A 2 22.76 18.02 18.39
CA SER A 2 21.97 17.05 17.63
C SER A 2 20.50 17.40 17.79
N ALA A 3 19.75 17.45 16.69
CA ALA A 3 18.31 17.68 16.73
C ALA A 3 17.64 16.58 17.57
N PRO A 4 16.61 16.91 18.38
CA PRO A 4 15.85 15.89 19.09
C PRO A 4 15.19 14.97 18.05
N MET A 5 15.49 13.66 18.11
CA MET A 5 14.76 12.65 17.35
C MET A 5 13.34 12.59 17.91
N VAL A 6 12.40 13.23 17.22
CA VAL A 6 10.97 13.03 17.47
C VAL A 6 10.65 11.62 16.96
N PRO A 7 10.18 10.69 17.81
CA PRO A 7 9.78 9.37 17.36
C PRO A 7 8.60 9.51 16.39
N ILE A 8 8.70 8.85 15.24
CA ILE A 8 7.62 8.78 14.27
C ILE A 8 6.56 7.82 14.79
N ASP A 9 5.32 8.28 14.90
CA ASP A 9 4.17 7.43 15.23
C ASP A 9 3.80 6.57 14.02
N LEU A 10 4.07 5.26 14.11
CA LEU A 10 3.80 4.31 13.03
C LEU A 10 2.30 4.17 12.74
N ALA A 11 1.43 4.39 13.72
CA ALA A 11 -0.01 4.39 13.50
C ALA A 11 -0.41 5.57 12.59
N ARG A 12 0.21 6.75 12.81
CA ARG A 12 0.01 7.92 11.97
C ARG A 12 0.54 7.71 10.54
N VAL A 13 1.67 7.02 10.38
CA VAL A 13 2.18 6.65 9.05
C VAL A 13 1.21 5.69 8.35
N ALA A 14 0.65 4.73 9.07
CA ALA A 14 -0.34 3.80 8.53
C ALA A 14 -1.61 4.52 8.07
N GLU A 15 -2.12 5.50 8.84
CA GLU A 15 -3.25 6.34 8.43
C GLU A 15 -2.97 7.08 7.12
N VAL A 16 -1.78 7.65 6.96
CA VAL A 16 -1.40 8.34 5.73
C VAL A 16 -1.32 7.37 4.55
N LEU A 17 -0.80 6.16 4.76
CA LEU A 17 -0.75 5.14 3.71
C LEU A 17 -2.15 4.71 3.25
N ASP A 18 -3.09 4.51 4.18
CA ASP A 18 -4.47 4.18 3.83
C ASP A 18 -5.15 5.31 3.06
N MET A 19 -5.03 6.55 3.52
CA MET A 19 -5.57 7.72 2.81
C MET A 19 -5.03 7.81 1.39
N LEU A 20 -3.72 7.61 1.19
CA LEU A 20 -3.12 7.61 -0.14
C LEU A 20 -3.61 6.43 -0.99
N GLY A 21 -3.80 5.25 -0.40
CA GLY A 21 -4.41 4.10 -1.07
C GLY A 21 -5.81 4.41 -1.57
N GLU A 22 -6.66 4.98 -0.70
CA GLU A 22 -8.02 5.39 -1.05
C GLU A 22 -8.07 6.42 -2.19
N GLU A 23 -7.15 7.39 -2.18
CA GLU A 23 -7.01 8.37 -3.27
C GLU A 23 -6.61 7.70 -4.60
N VAL A 24 -5.65 6.77 -4.57
CA VAL A 24 -5.21 6.00 -5.74
C VAL A 24 -6.36 5.14 -6.29
N GLU A 25 -7.12 4.46 -5.43
CA GLU A 25 -8.28 3.69 -5.87
C GLU A 25 -9.37 4.59 -6.46
N ALA A 26 -9.61 5.77 -5.88
CA ALA A 26 -10.59 6.71 -6.39
C ALA A 26 -10.24 7.16 -7.82
N LEU A 27 -8.95 7.45 -8.08
CA LEU A 27 -8.45 7.75 -9.42
C LEU A 27 -8.61 6.55 -10.37
N GLY A 28 -8.21 5.35 -9.94
CA GLY A 28 -8.37 4.12 -10.73
C GLY A 28 -9.82 3.84 -11.09
N ARG A 29 -10.75 3.98 -10.13
CA ARG A 29 -12.19 3.84 -10.36
C ARG A 29 -12.71 4.84 -11.38
N GLN A 30 -12.27 6.10 -11.33
CA GLN A 30 -12.66 7.11 -12.32
C GLN A 30 -12.17 6.74 -13.71
N LEU A 31 -10.91 6.32 -13.87
CA LEU A 31 -10.37 5.92 -15.17
C LEU A 31 -11.09 4.70 -15.74
N CYS A 32 -11.50 3.76 -14.88
CA CYS A 32 -12.25 2.58 -15.27
C CYS A 32 -13.69 2.86 -15.77
N THR A 33 -14.20 4.10 -15.64
CA THR A 33 -15.52 4.48 -16.16
C THR A 33 -15.55 4.68 -17.67
N ASP A 34 -14.38 4.87 -18.31
CA ASP A 34 -14.25 4.99 -19.76
C ASP A 34 -13.79 3.64 -20.37
N PRO A 35 -14.66 2.94 -21.12
CA PRO A 35 -14.31 1.67 -21.74
C PRO A 35 -13.13 1.75 -22.72
N ALA A 36 -12.91 2.89 -23.38
CA ALA A 36 -11.80 3.07 -24.30
C ALA A 36 -10.45 3.13 -23.55
N LEU A 37 -10.43 3.81 -22.40
CA LEU A 37 -9.25 3.82 -21.52
C LEU A 37 -8.99 2.44 -20.92
N VAL A 38 -10.04 1.73 -20.47
CA VAL A 38 -9.89 0.36 -19.95
C VAL A 38 -9.29 -0.57 -20.99
N ALA A 39 -9.82 -0.55 -22.22
CA ALA A 39 -9.31 -1.39 -23.30
C ALA A 39 -7.85 -1.08 -23.67
N THR A 40 -7.45 0.20 -23.57
CA THR A 40 -6.11 0.65 -23.96
C THR A 40 -5.07 0.45 -22.86
N PHE A 41 -5.45 0.66 -21.60
CA PHE A 41 -4.54 0.78 -20.45
C PHE A 41 -4.83 -0.23 -19.34
N MET A 42 -5.40 -1.40 -19.68
CA MET A 42 -5.78 -2.40 -18.69
C MET A 42 -4.62 -2.78 -17.75
N ASN A 43 -3.41 -2.91 -18.29
CA ASN A 43 -2.24 -3.31 -17.50
C ASN A 43 -1.82 -2.22 -16.51
N GLU A 44 -1.85 -0.96 -16.95
CA GLU A 44 -1.56 0.22 -16.13
C GLU A 44 -2.62 0.41 -15.05
N LEU A 45 -3.90 0.21 -15.38
CA LEU A 45 -5.00 0.26 -14.40
C LEU A 45 -4.87 -0.84 -13.34
N GLN A 46 -4.47 -2.05 -13.74
CA GLN A 46 -4.12 -3.11 -12.77
C GLN A 46 -2.88 -2.74 -11.93
N ALA A 47 -1.91 -2.03 -12.49
CA ALA A 47 -0.76 -1.57 -11.73
C ALA A 47 -1.14 -0.51 -10.70
N ILE A 48 -2.06 0.40 -11.04
CA ILE A 48 -2.64 1.39 -10.11
C ILE A 48 -3.35 0.68 -8.95
N ASP A 49 -4.20 -0.30 -9.26
CA ASP A 49 -4.89 -1.12 -8.25
C ASP A 49 -3.89 -1.85 -7.31
N ARG A 50 -2.83 -2.44 -7.87
CA ARG A 50 -1.76 -3.08 -7.08
C ARG A 50 -1.04 -2.10 -6.16
N ILE A 51 -0.83 -0.85 -6.57
CA ILE A 51 -0.21 0.19 -5.74
C ILE A 51 -1.08 0.48 -4.51
N ALA A 52 -2.39 0.68 -4.71
CA ALA A 52 -3.32 0.90 -3.60
C ALA A 52 -3.33 -0.29 -2.63
N GLN A 53 -3.42 -1.51 -3.15
CA GLN A 53 -3.36 -2.74 -2.34
C GLN A 53 -2.07 -2.84 -1.52
N HIS A 54 -0.92 -2.45 -2.11
CA HIS A 54 0.34 -2.42 -1.37
C HIS A 54 0.34 -1.36 -0.26
N GLN A 55 -0.24 -0.19 -0.49
CA GLN A 55 -0.34 0.86 0.53
C GLN A 55 -1.19 0.40 1.73
N HIS A 56 -2.36 -0.20 1.46
CA HIS A 56 -3.22 -0.76 2.50
C HIS A 56 -2.56 -1.92 3.26
N ALA A 57 -1.87 -2.81 2.55
CA ALA A 57 -1.12 -3.89 3.17
C ALA A 57 -0.02 -3.36 4.10
N LEU A 58 0.76 -2.37 3.64
CA LEU A 58 1.80 -1.74 4.46
C LEU A 58 1.20 -1.00 5.67
N ALA A 59 0.08 -0.30 5.50
CA ALA A 59 -0.64 0.32 6.60
C ALA A 59 -1.06 -0.72 7.65
N SER A 60 -1.62 -1.85 7.21
CA SER A 60 -2.00 -2.94 8.10
C SER A 60 -0.80 -3.56 8.83
N LEU A 61 0.36 -3.69 8.17
CA LEU A 61 1.59 -4.18 8.82
C LEU A 61 2.08 -3.23 9.91
N LEU A 62 2.06 -1.93 9.65
CA LEU A 62 2.52 -0.91 10.60
C LEU A 62 1.64 -0.83 11.86
N ARG A 63 0.39 -1.28 11.77
CA ARG A 63 -0.52 -1.40 12.92
C ARG A 63 -0.52 -2.76 13.60
N ALA A 64 0.19 -3.76 13.04
CA ALA A 64 0.15 -5.11 13.57
C ALA A 64 0.98 -5.23 14.86
N ASP A 65 0.44 -5.96 15.84
CA ASP A 65 1.16 -6.28 17.08
C ASP A 65 2.43 -7.11 16.82
N CYS A 66 2.43 -7.92 15.75
CA CYS A 66 3.57 -8.73 15.32
C CYS A 66 3.76 -8.65 13.81
N MET A 67 4.75 -7.87 13.38
CA MET A 67 5.01 -7.63 11.96
C MET A 67 5.36 -8.91 11.18
N THR A 68 6.12 -9.84 11.78
CA THR A 68 6.46 -11.13 11.15
C THR A 68 5.24 -11.99 10.87
N SER A 69 4.31 -12.09 11.82
CA SER A 69 3.07 -12.85 11.64
C SER A 69 2.16 -12.18 10.62
N ALA A 70 2.12 -10.85 10.61
CA ALA A 70 1.34 -10.08 9.66
C ALA A 70 1.87 -10.24 8.22
N VAL A 71 3.20 -10.21 8.01
CA VAL A 71 3.82 -10.48 6.70
C VAL A 71 3.46 -11.87 6.18
N ASN A 72 3.40 -12.86 7.05
CA ASN A 72 3.01 -14.23 6.67
C ASN A 72 1.53 -14.40 6.34
N SER A 73 0.70 -13.43 6.74
CA SER A 73 -0.74 -13.43 6.48
C SER A 73 -1.14 -12.51 5.31
N LEU A 74 -0.17 -11.85 4.68
CA LEU A 74 -0.43 -11.01 3.51
C LEU A 74 -0.85 -11.86 2.31
N GLY A 75 -2.00 -11.53 1.72
CA GLY A 75 -2.45 -12.13 0.44
C GLY A 75 -1.66 -11.65 -0.80
N LEU A 76 -0.71 -10.73 -0.61
CA LEU A 76 0.12 -10.14 -1.67
C LEU A 76 1.52 -10.76 -1.64
N GLU A 77 1.68 -11.90 -2.32
CA GLU A 77 2.91 -12.71 -2.26
C GLU A 77 4.15 -11.92 -2.69
N GLU A 78 4.05 -11.07 -3.72
CA GLU A 78 5.16 -10.23 -4.17
C GLU A 78 5.63 -9.27 -3.07
N LEU A 79 4.70 -8.58 -2.41
CA LEU A 79 5.02 -7.68 -1.32
C LEU A 79 5.59 -8.44 -0.12
N ALA A 80 4.98 -9.57 0.24
CA ALA A 80 5.45 -10.42 1.32
C ALA A 80 6.89 -10.90 1.07
N GLN A 81 7.21 -11.33 -0.16
CA GLN A 81 8.55 -11.76 -0.55
C GLN A 81 9.57 -10.62 -0.42
N ARG A 82 9.23 -9.42 -0.89
CA ARG A 82 10.09 -8.23 -0.76
C ARG A 82 10.39 -7.89 0.70
N LEU A 83 9.41 -8.00 1.58
CA LEU A 83 9.58 -7.70 3.01
C LEU A 83 10.39 -8.77 3.74
N ARG A 84 10.20 -10.05 3.39
CA ARG A 84 10.98 -11.18 3.94
C ARG A 84 12.45 -11.11 3.53
N ALA A 85 12.77 -10.63 2.33
CA ALA A 85 14.15 -10.56 1.82
C ALA A 85 15.07 -9.59 2.59
N HIS A 86 14.51 -8.75 3.46
CA HIS A 86 15.23 -7.76 4.27
C HIS A 86 15.10 -8.00 5.78
N CYS A 87 14.62 -9.18 6.20
CA CYS A 87 14.62 -9.65 7.58
C CYS A 87 15.78 -10.62 7.82
#